data_AF-A0A3N7GM15-F1
#
_entry.id   AF-A0A3N7GM15-F1
#
_cell.length_a   1.000
_cell.length_b   1.000
_cell.length_c   1.000
_cell.angle_alpha   90.00
_cell.angle_beta   90.00
_cell.angle_gamma   90.00
#
_symmetry.space_group_name_H-M   'P 1'
#
loop_
_entity.id
_entity.type
_entity.pdbx_description
1 polymer ?
#
loop_
_entity_poly.entity_id
_entity_poly.type
_entity_poly.pdbx_seq_one_letter_code
_entity_poly.pdbx_strand_id
1 'polypeptide(L)'
;MCLFRPDRVKALVNTSVLFIPRNPKRKFVETLRALYGDDYYMCRFQEPGVIEAEYAERGTERVLKELLTHRVAGPLFLPKGKGLNGAPLDAPIVLPSWLSEEDFKYYTNKFEQKGFTGGLNYYRNLDRNWELTAPWTGAQVTVPVKFIIGDEDLTYNSLGGKDYIDSGGFKRDVPFLEELVVMEGVGHFLNQEKADEINKHIYDFFQKF
;
A
#
# COMPACT_ATOMS: atom_id res chain seq x y z
N MET A 1 -7.07 13.09 4.90
CA MET A 1 -6.70 14.18 5.82
C MET A 1 -6.35 15.47 5.07
N CYS A 2 -5.27 15.49 4.28
CA CYS A 2 -4.76 16.73 3.66
C CYS A 2 -5.72 17.42 2.68
N LEU A 3 -6.59 16.67 1.97
CA LEU A 3 -7.64 17.27 1.14
C LEU A 3 -8.77 17.91 1.94
N PHE A 4 -9.10 17.36 3.11
CA PHE A 4 -10.28 17.77 3.88
C PHE A 4 -9.95 18.89 4.87
N ARG A 5 -8.75 18.84 5.45
CA ARG A 5 -8.29 19.74 6.52
C ARG A 5 -6.82 20.09 6.33
N PRO A 6 -6.45 20.75 5.21
CA PRO A 6 -5.07 21.18 5.00
C PRO A 6 -4.59 22.13 6.10
N ASP A 7 -5.50 22.89 6.71
CA ASP A 7 -5.23 23.78 7.86
C ASP A 7 -4.66 23.07 9.10
N ARG A 8 -4.81 21.74 9.18
CA ARG A 8 -4.32 20.92 10.31
C ARG A 8 -3.00 20.20 10.01
N VAL A 9 -2.45 20.35 8.80
CA VAL A 9 -1.26 19.62 8.36
C VAL A 9 -0.22 20.62 7.88
N LYS A 10 0.85 20.79 8.66
CA LYS A 10 1.96 21.72 8.33
C LYS A 10 2.76 21.23 7.13
N ALA A 11 3.08 19.93 7.10
CA ALA A 11 3.78 19.24 6.04
C ALA A 11 3.50 17.73 6.12
N LEU A 12 3.68 16.99 5.03
CA LEU A 12 3.45 15.55 4.93
C LEU A 12 4.69 14.84 4.38
N VAL A 13 5.16 13.81 5.08
CA VAL A 13 5.99 12.75 4.49
C VAL A 13 5.07 11.56 4.25
N ASN A 14 4.88 11.18 2.98
CA ASN A 14 4.05 10.04 2.61
C ASN A 14 4.90 8.98 1.91
N THR A 15 4.63 7.71 2.18
CA THR A 15 5.43 6.60 1.68
C THR A 15 4.58 5.61 0.89
N SER A 16 5.20 4.93 -0.08
CA SER A 16 4.60 3.86 -0.90
C SER A 16 3.41 4.29 -1.78
N VAL A 17 2.26 4.65 -1.19
CA VAL A 17 1.02 4.86 -1.93
C VAL A 17 0.94 6.31 -2.44
N LEU A 18 0.96 6.47 -3.76
CA LEU A 18 0.77 7.76 -4.42
C LEU A 18 -0.60 8.38 -4.11
N PHE A 19 -0.76 9.67 -4.40
CA PHE A 19 -2.10 10.24 -4.50
C PHE A 19 -2.88 9.49 -5.60
N ILE A 20 -4.10 9.05 -5.30
CA ILE A 20 -4.97 8.34 -6.24
C ILE A 20 -6.06 9.30 -6.71
N PRO A 21 -5.97 9.87 -7.93
CA PRO A 21 -7.01 10.74 -8.46
C PRO A 21 -8.32 9.98 -8.62
N ARG A 22 -9.43 10.58 -8.17
CA ARG A 22 -10.75 9.99 -8.34
C ARG A 22 -11.15 10.01 -9.83
N ASN A 23 -11.35 8.83 -10.42
CA ASN A 23 -11.95 8.71 -11.75
C ASN A 23 -13.49 8.87 -11.63
N PRO A 24 -14.11 9.90 -12.21
CA PRO A 24 -15.56 10.12 -12.07
C PRO A 24 -16.41 9.11 -12.86
N LYS A 25 -15.82 8.35 -13.79
CA LYS A 25 -16.55 7.46 -14.72
C LYS A 25 -16.61 6.00 -14.29
N ARG A 26 -15.78 5.58 -13.33
CA ARG A 26 -15.68 4.18 -12.90
C ARG A 26 -15.27 4.10 -11.45
N LYS A 27 -15.87 3.17 -10.70
CA LYS A 27 -15.48 2.92 -9.30
C LYS A 27 -14.07 2.34 -9.24
N PHE A 28 -13.46 2.44 -8.05
CA PHE A 28 -12.06 2.05 -7.91
C PHE A 28 -11.90 0.52 -8.05
N VAL A 29 -12.69 -0.28 -7.32
CA VAL A 29 -12.61 -1.75 -7.39
C VAL A 29 -12.95 -2.28 -8.78
N GLU A 30 -13.94 -1.69 -9.45
CA GLU A 30 -14.27 -2.01 -10.85
C GLU A 30 -13.07 -1.76 -11.79
N THR A 31 -12.33 -0.68 -11.57
CA THR A 31 -11.10 -0.37 -12.34
C THR A 31 -10.04 -1.43 -12.11
N LEU A 32 -9.79 -1.81 -10.84
CA LEU A 32 -8.83 -2.85 -10.49
C LEU A 32 -9.19 -4.19 -11.14
N ARG A 33 -10.47 -4.58 -11.07
CA ARG A 33 -10.97 -5.81 -11.68
C ARG A 33 -10.84 -5.82 -13.20
N ALA A 34 -11.09 -4.69 -13.85
CA ALA A 34 -10.94 -4.57 -15.30
C ALA A 34 -9.47 -4.68 -15.76
N LEU A 35 -8.51 -4.23 -14.93
CA LEU A 35 -7.09 -4.24 -15.27
C LEU A 35 -6.41 -5.57 -14.91
N TYR A 36 -6.76 -6.16 -13.77
CA TYR A 36 -6.03 -7.27 -13.17
C TYR A 36 -6.89 -8.51 -12.88
N GLY A 37 -8.19 -8.46 -13.15
CA GLY A 37 -9.10 -9.58 -12.91
C GLY A 37 -9.48 -9.78 -11.44
N ASP A 38 -10.23 -10.85 -11.19
CA ASP A 38 -10.79 -11.13 -9.86
C ASP A 38 -9.77 -11.64 -8.85
N ASP A 39 -8.64 -12.19 -9.31
CA ASP A 39 -7.56 -12.67 -8.44
C ASP A 39 -6.63 -11.56 -7.94
N TYR A 40 -6.77 -10.32 -8.43
CA TYR A 40 -6.03 -9.19 -7.84
C TYR A 40 -6.42 -9.02 -6.37
N TYR A 41 -5.44 -8.78 -5.51
CA TYR A 41 -5.63 -8.91 -4.06
C TYR A 41 -6.75 -8.03 -3.50
N MET A 42 -6.86 -6.78 -3.96
CA MET A 42 -7.93 -5.88 -3.51
C MET A 42 -9.32 -6.36 -3.97
N CYS A 43 -9.41 -7.02 -5.13
CA CYS A 43 -10.65 -7.65 -5.60
C CYS A 43 -11.00 -8.86 -4.73
N ARG A 44 -10.00 -9.68 -4.37
CA ARG A 44 -10.16 -10.84 -3.49
C ARG A 44 -10.55 -10.50 -2.06
N PHE A 45 -10.26 -9.29 -1.60
CA PHE A 45 -10.63 -8.83 -0.26
C PHE A 45 -12.09 -8.36 -0.14
N GLN A 46 -12.80 -8.18 -1.26
CA GLN A 46 -14.12 -7.53 -1.25
C GLN A 46 -15.19 -8.36 -0.54
N GLU A 47 -15.25 -9.66 -0.79
CA GLU A 47 -16.27 -10.52 -0.19
C GLU A 47 -15.95 -10.78 1.31
N PRO A 48 -16.83 -10.39 2.25
CA PRO A 48 -16.60 -10.60 3.67
C PRO A 48 -16.46 -12.08 4.03
N GLY A 49 -15.43 -12.42 4.79
CA GLY A 49 -15.22 -13.78 5.31
C GLY A 49 -14.52 -14.74 4.36
N VAL A 50 -14.47 -14.46 3.05
CA VAL A 50 -13.84 -15.37 2.07
C VAL A 50 -12.34 -15.43 2.26
N ILE A 51 -11.65 -14.29 2.19
CA ILE A 51 -10.19 -14.29 2.33
C ILE A 51 -9.77 -14.59 3.79
N GLU A 52 -10.59 -14.22 4.77
CA GLU A 52 -10.35 -14.61 6.16
C GLU A 52 -10.36 -16.13 6.35
N ALA A 53 -11.29 -16.85 5.71
CA ALA A 53 -11.31 -18.31 5.73
C ALA A 53 -10.07 -18.90 5.05
N GLU A 54 -9.68 -18.39 3.88
CA GLU A 54 -8.45 -18.84 3.19
C GLU A 54 -7.18 -18.58 4.03
N TYR A 55 -7.11 -17.45 4.74
CA TYR A 55 -6.00 -17.15 5.64
C TYR A 55 -6.01 -18.04 6.88
N ALA A 56 -7.19 -18.39 7.42
CA ALA A 56 -7.31 -19.31 8.54
C ALA A 56 -6.82 -20.72 8.17
N GLU A 57 -7.17 -21.22 6.98
CA GLU A 57 -6.67 -22.50 6.46
C GLU A 57 -5.16 -22.48 6.21
N ARG A 58 -4.63 -21.35 5.71
CA ARG A 58 -3.19 -21.18 5.43
C ARG A 58 -2.34 -20.97 6.68
N GLY A 59 -2.93 -20.42 7.74
CA GLY A 59 -2.27 -20.06 8.98
C GLY A 59 -1.73 -18.63 8.99
N THR A 60 -2.00 -17.90 10.09
CA THR A 60 -1.63 -16.49 10.27
C THR A 60 -0.14 -16.24 10.07
N GLU A 61 0.72 -17.08 10.67
CA GLU A 61 2.17 -16.97 10.54
C GLU A 61 2.60 -17.02 9.07
N ARG A 62 2.07 -18.00 8.31
CA ARG A 62 2.39 -18.17 6.90
C ARG A 62 1.98 -16.96 6.07
N VAL A 63 0.75 -16.48 6.26
CA VAL A 63 0.22 -15.30 5.56
C VAL A 63 1.07 -14.06 5.83
N LEU A 64 1.45 -13.82 7.08
CA LEU A 64 2.28 -12.67 7.42
C LEU A 64 3.71 -12.81 6.89
N LYS A 65 4.31 -14.01 6.90
CA LYS A 65 5.62 -14.24 6.24
C LYS A 65 5.53 -13.91 4.76
N GLU A 66 4.51 -14.40 4.05
CA GLU A 66 4.33 -14.11 2.63
C GLU A 66 4.19 -12.61 2.35
N LEU A 67 3.38 -11.90 3.16
CA LEU A 67 3.15 -10.47 2.97
C LEU A 67 4.40 -9.64 3.29
N LEU A 68 5.03 -9.86 4.44
CA LEU A 68 6.14 -9.03 4.92
C LEU A 68 7.45 -9.29 4.16
N THR A 69 7.61 -10.46 3.55
CA THR A 69 8.79 -10.81 2.75
C THR A 69 8.56 -10.63 1.24
N HIS A 70 7.40 -10.12 0.84
CA HIS A 70 7.06 -9.92 -0.57
C HIS A 70 7.98 -8.88 -1.23
N ARG A 71 8.62 -9.27 -2.34
CA ARG A 71 9.51 -8.42 -3.15
C ARG A 71 9.20 -8.43 -4.64
N VAL A 72 8.09 -9.04 -5.05
CA VAL A 72 7.75 -9.09 -6.48
C VAL A 72 7.23 -7.72 -6.89
N ALA A 73 8.01 -6.99 -7.68
CA ALA A 73 7.57 -5.76 -8.30
C ALA A 73 6.37 -6.06 -9.22
N GLY A 74 5.25 -5.35 -9.02
CA GLY A 74 4.07 -5.43 -9.89
C GLY A 74 2.79 -5.78 -9.14
N PRO A 75 1.69 -6.07 -9.86
CA PRO A 75 0.41 -6.39 -9.24
C PRO A 75 0.47 -7.69 -8.44
N LEU A 76 -0.11 -7.65 -7.24
CA LEU A 76 -0.20 -8.77 -6.32
C LEU A 76 -1.48 -9.57 -6.58
N PHE A 77 -1.33 -10.88 -6.79
CA PHE A 77 -2.45 -11.78 -7.03
C PHE A 77 -2.60 -12.77 -5.87
N LEU A 78 -3.84 -13.16 -5.59
CA LEU A 78 -4.19 -14.15 -4.59
C LEU A 78 -5.08 -15.22 -5.23
N PRO A 79 -4.59 -16.09 -6.12
CA PRO A 79 -5.42 -17.13 -6.73
C PRO A 79 -6.07 -18.02 -5.67
N LYS A 80 -7.33 -18.41 -5.88
CA LYS A 80 -8.14 -19.05 -4.83
C LYS A 80 -7.49 -20.33 -4.32
N GLY A 81 -7.28 -20.42 -3.01
CA GLY A 81 -6.64 -21.56 -2.36
C GLY A 81 -5.13 -21.70 -2.60
N LYS A 82 -4.47 -20.75 -3.28
CA LYS A 82 -3.03 -20.85 -3.65
C LYS A 82 -2.13 -19.83 -2.95
N GLY A 83 -2.64 -19.07 -1.99
CA GLY A 83 -1.85 -18.06 -1.25
C GLY A 83 -1.30 -16.93 -2.13
N LEU A 84 -0.33 -16.19 -1.60
CA LEU A 84 0.27 -15.04 -2.30
C LEU A 84 0.95 -15.46 -3.61
N ASN A 85 0.55 -14.85 -4.73
CA ASN A 85 1.05 -15.14 -6.09
C ASN A 85 1.06 -16.64 -6.46
N GLY A 86 0.19 -17.44 -5.85
CA GLY A 86 0.14 -18.88 -6.10
C GLY A 86 1.25 -19.70 -5.44
N ALA A 87 1.95 -19.14 -4.44
CA ALA A 87 3.04 -19.81 -3.75
C ALA A 87 2.59 -21.11 -3.05
N PRO A 88 3.34 -22.22 -3.20
CA PRO A 88 3.09 -23.44 -2.43
C PRO A 88 3.12 -23.18 -0.92
N LEU A 89 2.33 -23.94 -0.15
CA LEU A 89 2.26 -23.79 1.31
C LEU A 89 3.58 -24.12 1.99
N ASP A 90 4.30 -25.12 1.46
CA ASP A 90 5.55 -25.66 1.97
C ASP A 90 6.80 -24.95 1.42
N ALA A 91 6.64 -23.99 0.51
CA ALA A 91 7.77 -23.22 -0.02
C ALA A 91 8.48 -22.47 1.12
N PRO A 92 9.81 -22.63 1.31
CA PRO A 92 10.52 -21.99 2.42
C PRO A 92 10.49 -20.47 2.27
N ILE A 93 10.26 -19.76 3.37
CA ILE A 93 10.33 -18.29 3.45
C ILE A 93 11.35 -17.94 4.53
N VAL A 94 12.38 -17.20 4.13
CA VAL A 94 13.42 -16.69 5.02
C VAL A 94 13.06 -15.25 5.35
N LEU A 95 13.07 -14.90 6.64
CA LEU A 95 12.87 -13.51 7.04
C LEU A 95 14.06 -12.66 6.55
N PRO A 96 13.80 -11.47 5.96
CA PRO A 96 14.87 -10.57 5.56
C PRO A 96 15.60 -10.04 6.80
N SER A 97 16.84 -9.58 6.63
CA SER A 97 17.68 -9.13 7.74
C SER A 97 17.12 -7.95 8.54
N TRP A 98 16.19 -7.19 7.96
CA TRP A 98 15.51 -6.07 8.62
C TRP A 98 14.29 -6.48 9.46
N LEU A 99 13.83 -7.74 9.36
CA LEU A 99 12.70 -8.27 10.11
C LEU A 99 13.17 -9.38 11.05
N SER A 100 13.33 -9.05 12.32
CA SER A 100 13.74 -10.04 13.32
C SER A 100 12.62 -11.06 13.59
N GLU A 101 12.99 -12.23 14.10
CA GLU A 101 12.03 -13.23 14.57
C GLU A 101 11.14 -12.69 15.72
N GLU A 102 11.66 -11.78 16.54
CA GLU A 102 10.90 -11.15 17.63
C GLU A 102 9.83 -10.22 17.09
N ASP A 103 10.19 -9.32 16.17
CA ASP A 103 9.24 -8.40 15.52
C ASP A 103 8.19 -9.17 14.73
N PHE A 104 8.61 -10.20 14.00
CA PHE A 104 7.71 -11.05 13.25
C PHE A 104 6.70 -11.77 14.16
N LYS A 105 7.16 -12.31 15.31
CA LYS A 105 6.27 -12.91 16.32
C LYS A 105 5.32 -11.89 16.94
N TYR A 106 5.77 -10.65 17.15
CA TYR A 106 4.89 -9.59 17.64
C TYR A 106 3.70 -9.39 16.69
N TYR A 107 3.93 -9.24 15.38
CA TYR A 107 2.85 -9.12 14.40
C TYR A 107 1.95 -10.35 14.41
N THR A 108 2.53 -11.55 14.34
CA THR A 108 1.78 -12.81 14.32
C THR A 108 0.85 -12.94 15.51
N ASN A 109 1.35 -12.70 16.73
CA ASN A 109 0.55 -12.73 17.96
C ASN A 109 -0.63 -11.76 17.92
N LYS A 110 -0.45 -10.55 17.35
CA LYS A 110 -1.55 -9.56 17.25
C LYS A 110 -2.62 -9.99 16.24
N PHE A 111 -2.21 -10.51 15.08
CA PHE A 111 -3.15 -10.97 14.06
C PHE A 111 -3.85 -12.28 14.47
N GLU A 112 -3.20 -13.17 15.22
CA GLU A 112 -3.87 -14.35 15.78
C GLU A 112 -4.97 -13.97 16.77
N GLN A 113 -4.74 -12.94 17.60
CA GLN A 113 -5.72 -12.48 18.59
C GLN A 113 -6.89 -11.70 17.97
N LYS A 114 -6.65 -10.97 16.88
CA LYS A 114 -7.62 -10.00 16.33
C LYS A 114 -8.19 -10.41 14.96
N GLY A 115 -7.56 -11.34 14.27
CA GLY A 115 -7.84 -11.67 12.88
C GLY A 115 -7.50 -10.54 11.90
N PHE A 116 -7.81 -10.77 10.63
CA PHE A 116 -7.50 -9.84 9.52
C PHE A 116 -8.67 -8.91 9.15
N THR A 117 -9.89 -9.21 9.59
CA THR A 117 -11.12 -8.53 9.14
C THR A 117 -11.05 -7.01 9.27
N GLY A 118 -10.51 -6.49 10.39
CA GLY A 118 -10.40 -5.05 10.60
C GLY A 118 -9.57 -4.35 9.53
N GLY A 119 -8.40 -4.90 9.18
CA GLY A 119 -7.55 -4.37 8.11
C GLY A 119 -8.17 -4.56 6.72
N LEU A 120 -8.79 -5.71 6.48
CA LEU A 120 -9.46 -6.03 5.21
C LEU A 120 -10.65 -5.12 4.92
N ASN A 121 -11.38 -4.68 5.95
CA ASN A 121 -12.54 -3.79 5.80
C ASN A 121 -12.20 -2.43 5.17
N TYR A 122 -10.95 -1.96 5.23
CA TYR A 122 -10.54 -0.75 4.51
C TYR A 122 -10.66 -0.92 2.99
N TYR A 123 -10.32 -2.11 2.47
CA TYR A 123 -10.45 -2.43 1.04
C TYR A 123 -11.90 -2.58 0.62
N ARG A 124 -12.75 -3.14 1.50
CA ARG A 124 -14.20 -3.29 1.27
C ARG A 124 -14.92 -1.94 1.19
N ASN A 125 -14.34 -0.90 1.78
CA ASN A 125 -14.91 0.44 1.74
C ASN A 125 -14.38 1.30 0.58
N LEU A 126 -13.55 0.76 -0.33
CA LEU A 126 -12.94 1.55 -1.42
C LEU A 126 -13.98 2.18 -2.35
N ASP A 127 -15.00 1.43 -2.75
CA ASP A 127 -16.05 1.96 -3.63
C ASP A 127 -16.96 2.94 -2.89
N ARG A 128 -17.21 2.72 -1.59
CA ARG A 128 -17.93 3.69 -0.77
C ARG A 128 -17.13 4.98 -0.58
N ASN A 129 -15.82 4.88 -0.37
CA ASN A 129 -14.92 6.03 -0.34
C ASN A 129 -14.95 6.78 -1.68
N TRP A 130 -14.94 6.07 -2.81
CA TRP A 130 -15.09 6.68 -4.13
C TRP A 130 -16.40 7.46 -4.26
N GLU A 131 -17.52 6.96 -3.74
CA GLU A 131 -18.80 7.68 -3.73
C GLU A 131 -18.71 8.94 -2.86
N LEU A 132 -18.20 8.81 -1.64
CA LEU A 132 -18.15 9.88 -0.64
C LEU A 132 -17.12 10.96 -0.96
N THR A 133 -16.10 10.65 -1.76
CA THR A 133 -15.06 11.61 -2.17
C THR A 133 -15.38 12.35 -3.46
N ALA A 134 -16.58 12.15 -4.04
CA ALA A 134 -17.02 12.87 -5.23
C ALA A 134 -16.86 14.41 -5.15
N PRO A 135 -17.13 15.09 -4.02
CA PRO A 135 -16.93 16.54 -3.90
C PRO A 135 -15.48 17.02 -4.11
N TRP A 136 -14.49 16.14 -4.00
CA TRP A 136 -13.07 16.45 -4.19
C TRP A 136 -12.52 15.98 -5.54
N THR A 137 -13.38 15.67 -6.50
CA THR A 137 -12.94 15.33 -7.86
C THR A 137 -12.18 16.50 -8.46
N GLY A 138 -10.91 16.28 -8.83
CA GLY A 138 -10.03 17.32 -9.38
C GLY A 138 -9.43 18.27 -8.34
N ALA A 139 -9.70 18.08 -7.05
CA ALA A 139 -9.07 18.86 -5.99
C ALA A 139 -7.58 18.51 -5.85
N GLN A 140 -6.77 19.52 -5.55
CA GLN A 140 -5.33 19.37 -5.33
C GLN A 140 -5.00 19.25 -3.84
N VAL A 141 -3.92 18.53 -3.52
CA VAL A 141 -3.33 18.52 -2.18
C VAL A 141 -2.38 19.71 -2.04
N THR A 142 -2.78 20.71 -1.24
CA THR A 142 -2.06 21.99 -1.16
C THR A 142 -1.10 22.11 0.03
N VAL A 143 -0.85 21.03 0.77
CA VAL A 143 0.16 21.01 1.83
C VAL A 143 1.53 20.65 1.24
N PRO A 144 2.65 21.10 1.82
CA PRO A 144 3.98 20.63 1.44
C PRO A 144 4.10 19.10 1.59
N VAL A 145 4.59 18.42 0.56
CA VAL A 145 4.72 16.96 0.55
C VAL A 145 6.13 16.55 0.17
N LYS A 146 6.69 15.61 0.94
CA LYS A 146 7.78 14.73 0.51
C LYS A 146 7.22 13.33 0.31
N PHE A 147 7.56 12.71 -0.81
CA PHE A 147 7.12 11.36 -1.14
C PHE A 147 8.32 10.43 -1.28
N ILE A 148 8.25 9.24 -0.68
CA ILE A 148 9.34 8.27 -0.67
C ILE A 148 8.77 6.89 -1.04
N ILE A 149 9.38 6.22 -2.01
CA ILE A 149 8.92 4.92 -2.49
C ILE A 149 10.12 4.04 -2.85
N GLY A 150 10.01 2.73 -2.62
CA GLY A 150 10.98 1.77 -3.11
C GLY A 150 10.76 1.43 -4.59
N ASP A 151 11.82 1.19 -5.35
CA ASP A 151 11.70 0.83 -6.77
C ASP A 151 11.12 -0.58 -7.00
N GLU A 152 11.19 -1.46 -6.00
CA GLU A 152 10.56 -2.79 -5.97
C GLU A 152 9.14 -2.76 -5.37
N ASP A 153 8.63 -1.60 -4.92
CA ASP A 153 7.29 -1.49 -4.34
C ASP A 153 6.21 -1.84 -5.38
N LEU A 154 5.28 -2.72 -4.99
CA LEU A 154 4.15 -3.11 -5.82
C LEU A 154 3.29 -1.91 -6.24
N THR A 155 3.16 -0.88 -5.40
CA THR A 155 2.33 0.30 -5.69
C THR A 155 2.99 1.22 -6.72
N TYR A 156 4.32 1.21 -6.80
CA TYR A 156 5.09 1.90 -7.84
C TYR A 156 4.95 1.20 -9.19
N ASN A 157 4.98 -0.13 -9.15
CA ASN A 157 5.01 -1.02 -10.31
C ASN A 157 3.63 -1.51 -10.76
N SER A 158 2.55 -0.99 -10.18
CA SER A 158 1.17 -1.29 -10.57
C SER A 158 0.33 -0.01 -10.67
N LEU A 159 -0.86 -0.13 -11.24
CA LEU A 159 -1.84 0.96 -11.36
C LEU A 159 -1.34 2.22 -12.08
N GLY A 160 -0.32 2.08 -12.93
CA GLY A 160 0.28 3.21 -13.64
C GLY A 160 1.03 4.19 -12.71
N GLY A 161 1.51 3.74 -11.56
CA GLY A 161 2.23 4.59 -10.59
C GLY A 161 3.43 5.32 -11.20
N LYS A 162 4.29 4.60 -11.92
CA LYS A 162 5.41 5.17 -12.71
C LYS A 162 4.92 6.19 -13.74
N ASP A 163 4.00 5.80 -14.62
CA ASP A 163 3.46 6.69 -15.65
C ASP A 163 2.83 7.96 -15.06
N TYR A 164 2.17 7.86 -13.92
CA TYR A 164 1.56 8.99 -13.22
C TYR A 164 2.59 9.97 -12.63
N ILE A 165 3.74 9.46 -12.18
CA ILE A 165 4.90 10.28 -11.81
C ILE A 165 5.52 10.92 -13.07
N ASP A 166 5.90 10.10 -14.05
CA ASP A 166 6.73 10.49 -15.19
C ASP A 166 5.99 11.47 -16.12
N SER A 167 4.67 11.33 -16.24
CA SER A 167 3.81 12.27 -16.98
C SER A 167 3.58 13.61 -16.26
N GLY A 168 4.11 13.78 -15.03
CA GLY A 168 3.87 14.95 -14.19
C GLY A 168 2.49 14.99 -13.52
N GLY A 169 1.69 13.93 -13.64
CA GLY A 169 0.37 13.84 -13.05
C GLY A 169 0.38 13.98 -11.52
N PHE A 170 1.34 13.34 -10.86
CA PHE A 170 1.46 13.43 -9.41
C PHE A 170 1.76 14.86 -8.93
N LYS A 171 2.67 15.56 -9.62
CA LYS A 171 3.00 16.96 -9.33
C LYS A 171 1.84 17.91 -9.63
N ARG A 172 1.03 17.63 -10.66
CA ARG A 172 -0.18 18.41 -10.97
C ARG A 172 -1.20 18.31 -9.84
N ASP A 173 -1.43 17.12 -9.30
CA ASP A 173 -2.46 16.90 -8.28
C ASP A 173 -1.93 17.21 -6.86
N VAL A 174 -0.60 17.22 -6.68
CA VAL A 174 0.11 17.64 -5.46
C VAL A 174 1.12 18.75 -5.79
N PRO A 175 0.65 20.00 -6.02
CA PRO A 175 1.50 21.10 -6.50
C PRO A 175 2.70 21.41 -5.60
N PHE A 176 2.59 21.18 -4.29
CA PHE A 176 3.68 21.38 -3.32
C PHE A 176 4.44 20.10 -2.98
N LEU A 177 4.46 19.11 -3.89
CA LEU A 177 5.41 18.00 -3.83
C LEU A 177 6.84 18.53 -4.01
N GLU A 178 7.60 18.65 -2.92
CA GLU A 178 8.96 19.18 -2.94
C GLU A 178 9.96 18.15 -3.43
N GLU A 179 9.87 16.93 -2.90
CA GLU A 179 10.84 15.88 -3.14
C GLU A 179 10.10 14.55 -3.40
N LEU A 180 10.48 13.90 -4.49
CA LEU A 180 10.14 12.52 -4.81
C LEU A 180 11.42 11.69 -4.71
N VAL A 181 11.46 10.76 -3.77
CA VAL A 181 12.60 9.86 -3.56
C VAL A 181 12.20 8.46 -3.98
N VAL A 182 12.90 7.91 -4.98
CA VAL A 182 12.81 6.50 -5.35
C VAL A 182 14.06 5.79 -4.83
N MET A 183 13.87 4.84 -3.91
CA MET A 183 14.96 4.11 -3.26
C MET A 183 15.25 2.81 -4.05
N GLU A 184 16.49 2.68 -4.53
CA GLU A 184 16.94 1.51 -5.29
C GLU A 184 17.04 0.26 -4.40
N GLY A 185 16.50 -0.86 -4.87
CA GLY A 185 16.52 -2.16 -4.21
C GLY A 185 15.68 -2.22 -2.93
N VAL A 186 14.65 -1.37 -2.79
CA VAL A 186 13.81 -1.30 -1.59
C VAL A 186 12.38 -1.70 -1.92
N GLY A 187 11.78 -2.54 -1.07
CA GLY A 187 10.42 -3.01 -1.23
C GLY A 187 9.36 -2.10 -0.62
N HIS A 188 8.18 -2.67 -0.37
CA HIS A 188 7.01 -1.95 0.12
C HIS A 188 7.17 -1.41 1.56
N PHE A 189 7.82 -2.17 2.44
CA PHE A 189 7.99 -1.85 3.86
C PHE A 189 9.26 -1.01 4.12
N LEU A 190 9.50 0.01 3.29
CA LEU A 190 10.71 0.84 3.29
C LEU A 190 11.06 1.46 4.66
N ASN A 191 10.06 1.77 5.49
CA ASN A 191 10.28 2.32 6.83
C ASN A 191 10.81 1.29 7.85
N GLN A 192 10.70 -0.02 7.57
CA GLN A 192 11.35 -1.07 8.35
C GLN A 192 12.66 -1.50 7.65
N GLU A 193 12.62 -1.68 6.33
CA GLU A 193 13.76 -2.12 5.54
C GLU A 193 14.95 -1.14 5.58
N LYS A 194 14.65 0.17 5.50
CA LYS A 194 15.63 1.27 5.48
C LYS A 194 15.34 2.32 6.56
N ALA A 195 15.06 1.87 7.78
CA ALA A 195 14.60 2.72 8.88
C ALA A 195 15.43 3.99 9.09
N ASP A 196 16.76 3.90 9.09
CA ASP A 196 17.65 5.05 9.31
C ASP A 196 17.58 6.07 8.17
N GLU A 197 17.54 5.62 6.92
CA GLU A 197 17.41 6.48 5.74
C GLU A 197 16.05 7.20 5.74
N ILE A 198 14.98 6.50 6.12
CA ILE A 198 13.63 7.08 6.26
C ILE A 198 13.56 8.09 7.40
N ASN A 199 14.13 7.77 8.57
CA ASN A 199 14.21 8.69 9.70
C ASN A 199 14.93 9.99 9.32
N LYS A 200 16.04 9.87 8.59
CA LYS A 200 16.79 11.02 8.08
C LYS A 200 15.94 11.86 7.12
N HIS A 201 15.24 11.23 6.16
CA HIS A 201 14.38 11.96 5.24
C HIS A 201 13.22 12.69 5.94
N ILE A 202 12.61 12.07 6.96
CA ILE A 202 11.56 12.69 7.76
C ILE A 202 12.10 13.90 8.52
N TYR A 203 13.23 13.71 9.22
CA TYR A 203 13.86 14.77 10.01
C TYR A 203 14.23 15.97 9.13
N ASP A 204 15.00 15.73 8.06
CA ASP A 204 15.49 16.80 7.17
C ASP A 204 14.34 17.59 6.54
N PHE A 205 13.25 16.92 6.17
CA PHE A 205 12.10 17.58 5.57
C PHE A 205 11.33 18.45 6.56
N PHE A 206 11.10 17.96 7.78
CA PHE A 206 10.37 18.72 8.78
C PHE A 206 11.17 19.86 9.40
N GLN A 207 12.52 19.83 9.34
CA GLN A 207 13.36 20.97 9.75
C GLN A 207 13.16 22.23 8.88
N LYS A 208 12.51 22.12 7.71
CA LYS A 208 12.20 23.26 6.84
C LYS A 208 11.05 24.15 7.37
N PHE A 209 10.31 23.70 8.38
CA PHE A 209 9.04 24.32 8.83
C PHE A 209 9.04 24.70 10.31
#